data_AF-A0A661S2E0-F1
#
_entry.id   AF-A0A661S2E0-F1
#
_cell.length_a   1.000
_cell.length_b   1.000
_cell.length_c   1.000
_cell.angle_alpha   90.00
_cell.angle_beta   90.00
_cell.angle_gamma   90.00
#
_symmetry.space_group_name_H-M   'P 1'
#
loop_
_entity.id
_entity.type
_entity.pdbx_description
1 polymer ?
#
loop_
_entity_poly.entity_id
_entity_poly.type
_entity_poly.pdbx_seq_one_letter_code
_entity_poly.pdbx_strand_id
1 'polypeptide(L)'
;MKLFEHINAKTVDEASHILNEYGDRAKIIAGGSDLLGTLKDQIHPDYPEIVLNIKTIDGLEYIKEENGTLKIGALTKLDDLENDPILNKKYSILANAAHQIASPQIRNEATVGGNICQEPRCWYYRYPNNTFHCLRKGGDRCNALTGENRYHSIFGSVRMEKTACSMACPAGTNIPVYLKELREDNLYSAAEVLLEANPIPAVTGRVCPHFCEQ
;
A
#
# COMPACT_ATOMS: atom_id res chain seq x y z
N MET A 1 -23.84 -2.89 -9.53
CA MET A 1 -23.23 -4.17 -9.12
C MET A 1 -23.53 -5.19 -10.21
N LYS A 2 -22.51 -5.93 -10.69
CA LYS A 2 -22.68 -7.00 -11.68
C LYS A 2 -22.91 -8.34 -10.96
N LEU A 3 -23.36 -9.34 -11.72
CA LEU A 3 -23.56 -10.70 -11.21
C LEU A 3 -22.21 -11.37 -10.91
N PHE A 4 -22.20 -12.19 -9.87
CA PHE A 4 -21.10 -13.08 -9.49
C PHE A 4 -21.71 -14.32 -8.83
N GLU A 5 -21.00 -15.45 -8.87
CA GLU A 5 -21.35 -16.63 -8.09
C GLU A 5 -20.85 -16.46 -6.64
N HIS A 6 -21.63 -16.94 -5.67
CA HIS A 6 -21.28 -16.86 -4.26
C HIS A 6 -21.10 -18.27 -3.69
N ILE A 7 -19.88 -18.60 -3.31
CA ILE A 7 -19.50 -19.95 -2.85
C ILE A 7 -19.12 -19.89 -1.37
N ASN A 8 -19.56 -20.87 -0.59
CA ASN A 8 -19.16 -21.03 0.81
C ASN A 8 -18.05 -22.07 0.92
N ALA A 9 -16.86 -21.66 1.36
CA ALA A 9 -15.78 -22.60 1.67
C ALA A 9 -16.00 -23.24 3.05
N LYS A 10 -15.74 -24.53 3.18
CA LYS A 10 -15.82 -25.26 4.45
C LYS A 10 -14.47 -25.39 5.13
N THR A 11 -13.38 -25.34 4.35
CA THR A 11 -12.01 -25.46 4.86
C THR A 11 -11.08 -24.45 4.20
N VAL A 12 -9.94 -24.17 4.85
CA VAL A 12 -8.88 -23.31 4.29
C VAL A 12 -8.28 -23.94 3.03
N ASP A 13 -8.14 -25.26 3.00
CA ASP A 13 -7.60 -25.98 1.83
C ASP A 13 -8.53 -25.86 0.63
N GLU A 14 -9.84 -26.05 0.83
CA GLU A 14 -10.86 -25.83 -0.20
C GLU A 14 -10.84 -24.39 -0.70
N ALA A 15 -10.80 -23.41 0.20
CA ALA A 15 -10.72 -22.00 -0.17
C ALA A 15 -9.47 -21.71 -1.00
N SER A 16 -8.32 -22.24 -0.59
CA SER A 16 -7.04 -22.07 -1.29
C SER A 16 -7.05 -22.71 -2.67
N HIS A 17 -7.68 -23.88 -2.82
CA HIS A 17 -7.81 -24.55 -4.11
C HIS A 17 -8.64 -23.71 -5.09
N ILE A 18 -9.81 -23.23 -4.65
CA ILE A 18 -10.69 -22.36 -5.45
C ILE A 18 -9.96 -21.07 -5.86
N LEU A 19 -9.26 -20.43 -4.91
CA LEU A 19 -8.51 -19.21 -5.22
C LEU A 19 -7.38 -19.44 -6.23
N ASN A 20 -6.72 -20.60 -6.18
CA ASN A 20 -5.68 -20.95 -7.15
C ASN A 20 -6.25 -21.24 -8.54
N GLU A 21 -7.44 -21.84 -8.63
CA GLU A 21 -8.12 -22.11 -9.90
C GLU A 21 -8.62 -20.84 -10.58
N TYR A 22 -9.22 -19.93 -9.82
CA TYR A 22 -9.84 -18.72 -10.36
C TYR A 22 -8.88 -17.53 -10.45
N GLY A 23 -7.83 -17.50 -9.61
CA GLY A 23 -6.87 -16.40 -9.55
C GLY A 23 -7.56 -15.06 -9.24
N ASP A 24 -7.21 -14.02 -9.99
CA ASP A 24 -7.76 -12.66 -9.82
C ASP A 24 -9.28 -12.56 -10.07
N ARG A 25 -9.87 -13.58 -10.70
CA ARG A 25 -11.32 -13.69 -10.97
C ARG A 25 -12.12 -14.07 -9.73
N ALA A 26 -11.47 -14.47 -8.64
CA ALA A 26 -12.11 -14.71 -7.35
C ALA A 26 -11.75 -13.63 -6.32
N LYS A 27 -12.70 -13.27 -5.46
CA LYS A 27 -12.48 -12.42 -4.29
C LYS A 27 -13.02 -13.09 -3.03
N ILE A 28 -12.28 -12.97 -1.93
CA ILE A 28 -12.68 -13.49 -0.63
C ILE A 28 -13.63 -12.51 0.05
N ILE A 29 -14.73 -13.00 0.63
CA ILE A 29 -15.59 -12.23 1.52
C ILE A 29 -15.62 -12.82 2.94
N ALA A 30 -15.48 -11.92 3.92
CA ALA A 30 -15.76 -12.18 5.34
C ALA A 30 -16.91 -11.28 5.79
N GLY A 31 -16.61 -10.20 6.53
CA GLY A 31 -17.58 -9.18 6.94
C GLY A 31 -18.17 -8.33 5.82
N GLY A 32 -17.50 -8.28 4.66
CA GLY A 32 -18.00 -7.56 3.47
C GLY A 32 -18.00 -6.03 3.57
N SER A 33 -17.63 -5.44 4.70
CA SER A 33 -17.69 -3.99 4.96
C SER A 33 -16.82 -3.15 4.02
N ASP A 34 -15.76 -3.71 3.46
CA ASP A 34 -14.95 -3.07 2.43
C ASP A 34 -15.30 -3.56 1.02
N LEU A 35 -15.23 -4.88 0.80
CA LEU A 35 -15.43 -5.50 -0.52
C LEU A 35 -16.78 -5.13 -1.17
N LEU A 36 -17.88 -5.12 -0.41
CA LEU A 36 -19.18 -4.82 -1.02
C LEU A 36 -19.25 -3.38 -1.53
N GLY A 37 -18.53 -2.44 -0.91
CA GLY A 37 -18.38 -1.09 -1.42
C GLY A 37 -17.62 -1.08 -2.75
N THR A 38 -16.48 -1.78 -2.82
CA THR A 38 -15.65 -1.83 -4.03
C THR A 38 -16.39 -2.46 -5.22
N LEU A 39 -17.21 -3.48 -4.98
CA LEU A 39 -18.06 -4.11 -6.01
C LEU A 39 -19.25 -3.25 -6.44
N LYS A 40 -19.89 -2.52 -5.52
CA LYS A 40 -21.00 -1.61 -5.85
C LYS A 40 -20.53 -0.47 -6.74
N ASP A 41 -19.42 0.16 -6.35
CA ASP A 41 -18.83 1.29 -7.06
C ASP A 41 -18.03 0.85 -8.29
N GLN A 42 -17.81 -0.46 -8.48
CA GLN A 42 -17.07 -1.01 -9.63
C GLN A 42 -15.71 -0.33 -9.80
N ILE A 43 -14.93 -0.26 -8.71
CA ILE A 43 -13.69 0.51 -8.69
C ILE A 43 -12.55 -0.16 -9.46
N HIS A 44 -12.62 -1.48 -9.64
CA HIS A 44 -11.63 -2.28 -10.37
C HIS A 44 -11.95 -2.37 -11.86
N PRO A 45 -10.94 -2.51 -12.74
CA PRO A 45 -11.16 -2.75 -14.16
C PRO A 45 -11.90 -4.06 -14.41
N ASP A 46 -11.50 -5.10 -13.69
CA ASP A 46 -12.07 -6.43 -13.76
C ASP A 46 -13.09 -6.64 -12.64
N TYR A 47 -14.07 -7.49 -12.90
CA TYR A 47 -15.12 -7.84 -11.95
C TYR A 47 -15.03 -9.32 -11.63
N PRO A 48 -15.14 -9.73 -10.35
CA PRO A 48 -14.99 -11.13 -9.99
C PRO A 48 -16.10 -11.98 -10.58
N GLU A 49 -15.73 -13.17 -11.04
CA GLU A 49 -16.68 -14.24 -11.36
C GLU A 49 -17.23 -14.86 -10.07
N ILE A 50 -16.38 -14.97 -9.04
CA ILE A 50 -16.72 -15.61 -7.77
C ILE A 50 -16.41 -14.71 -6.58
N VAL A 51 -17.36 -14.67 -5.64
CA VAL A 51 -17.16 -14.19 -4.28
C VAL A 51 -17.17 -15.40 -3.34
N LEU A 52 -16.00 -15.72 -2.80
CA LEU A 52 -15.77 -16.86 -1.93
C LEU A 52 -15.93 -16.45 -0.47
N ASN A 53 -17.04 -16.86 0.14
CA ASN A 53 -17.31 -16.65 1.55
C ASN A 53 -16.53 -17.63 2.42
N ILE A 54 -15.71 -17.08 3.30
CA ILE A 54 -14.90 -17.85 4.25
C ILE A 54 -15.52 -17.91 5.64
N LYS A 55 -16.64 -17.22 5.91
CA LYS A 55 -17.29 -17.23 7.24
C LYS A 55 -17.77 -18.61 7.68
N THR A 56 -17.92 -19.54 6.75
CA THR A 56 -18.36 -20.92 7.00
C THR A 56 -17.20 -21.86 7.36
N ILE A 57 -15.96 -21.37 7.40
CA ILE A 57 -14.80 -22.15 7.82
C ILE A 57 -14.68 -22.11 9.33
N ASP A 58 -14.78 -23.27 9.96
CA ASP A 58 -14.66 -23.41 11.41
C ASP A 58 -13.22 -23.14 11.89
N GLY A 59 -13.10 -22.67 13.13
CA GLY A 59 -11.81 -22.50 13.79
C GLY A 59 -11.00 -21.29 13.34
N LEU A 60 -11.59 -20.34 12.61
CA LEU A 60 -10.95 -19.06 12.25
C LEU A 60 -11.43 -17.86 13.08
N GLU A 61 -12.33 -18.08 14.04
CA GLU A 61 -12.85 -17.06 14.96
C GLU A 61 -12.43 -17.43 16.38
N TYR A 62 -11.35 -16.81 16.86
CA TYR A 62 -10.82 -17.04 18.21
C TYR A 62 -9.84 -15.95 18.64
N ILE A 63 -9.68 -15.81 19.95
CA ILE A 63 -8.59 -15.07 20.60
C ILE A 63 -8.03 -15.99 21.69
N LYS A 64 -6.74 -16.34 21.61
CA LYS A 64 -6.11 -17.21 22.61
C LYS A 64 -4.62 -16.92 22.78
N GLU A 65 -4.11 -17.25 23.95
CA GLU A 65 -2.69 -17.18 24.25
C GLU A 65 -2.16 -18.60 24.44
N GLU A 66 -1.18 -18.99 23.63
CA GLU A 66 -0.56 -20.31 23.68
C GLU A 66 0.95 -20.14 23.68
N ASN A 67 1.64 -20.74 24.65
CA ASN A 67 3.10 -20.69 24.78
C ASN A 67 3.67 -19.26 24.74
N GLY A 68 2.99 -18.30 25.38
CA GLY A 68 3.40 -16.89 25.42
C GLY A 68 3.16 -16.12 24.11
N THR A 69 2.46 -16.72 23.14
CA THR A 69 2.10 -16.07 21.87
C THR A 69 0.60 -15.84 21.80
N LEU A 70 0.20 -14.60 21.57
CA LEU A 70 -1.19 -14.25 21.24
C LEU A 70 -1.50 -14.70 19.80
N LYS A 71 -2.59 -15.46 19.64
CA LYS A 71 -3.11 -15.91 18.35
C LYS A 71 -4.54 -15.40 18.19
N ILE A 72 -4.81 -14.78 17.05
CA ILE A 72 -6.11 -14.22 16.70
C ILE A 72 -6.52 -14.82 15.36
N GLY A 73 -7.74 -15.37 15.31
CA GLY A 73 -8.32 -15.89 14.09
C GLY A 73 -8.67 -14.79 13.07
N ALA A 74 -8.58 -15.10 11.77
CA ALA A 74 -8.85 -14.12 10.71
C ALA A 74 -10.32 -13.68 10.63
N LEU A 75 -11.25 -14.49 11.13
CA LEU A 75 -12.67 -14.19 11.20
C LEU A 75 -13.10 -13.53 12.50
N THR A 76 -12.22 -13.40 13.50
CA THR A 76 -12.54 -12.69 14.74
C THR A 76 -12.99 -11.27 14.42
N LYS A 77 -14.13 -10.86 15.00
CA LYS A 77 -14.72 -9.55 14.74
C LYS A 77 -13.94 -8.46 15.45
N LEU A 78 -13.96 -7.25 14.89
CA LEU A 78 -13.30 -6.11 15.53
C LEU A 78 -13.97 -5.72 16.85
N ASP A 79 -15.28 -5.93 16.98
CA ASP A 79 -16.00 -5.74 18.25
C ASP A 79 -15.54 -6.74 19.33
N ASP A 80 -15.28 -7.99 18.97
CA ASP A 80 -14.72 -8.97 19.91
C ASP A 80 -13.30 -8.59 20.34
N LEU A 81 -12.48 -8.06 19.43
CA LEU A 81 -11.14 -7.55 19.75
C LEU A 81 -11.18 -6.37 20.74
N GLU A 82 -12.13 -5.47 20.55
CA GLU A 82 -12.33 -4.31 21.43
C GLU A 82 -12.69 -4.77 22.86
N ASN A 83 -13.53 -5.78 22.99
CA ASN A 83 -14.09 -6.22 24.27
C ASN A 83 -13.37 -7.41 24.93
N ASP A 84 -12.33 -7.98 24.29
CA ASP A 84 -11.67 -9.18 24.78
C ASP A 84 -10.90 -8.94 26.11
N PRO A 85 -11.12 -9.75 27.16
CA PRO A 85 -10.45 -9.57 28.45
C PRO A 85 -8.93 -9.77 28.42
N ILE A 86 -8.42 -10.69 27.57
CA ILE A 86 -6.98 -10.95 27.45
C ILE A 86 -6.31 -9.73 26.80
N LEU A 87 -6.91 -9.20 25.73
CA LEU A 87 -6.41 -8.02 25.05
C LEU A 87 -6.46 -6.79 25.96
N ASN A 88 -7.58 -6.53 26.61
CA ASN A 88 -7.71 -5.39 27.52
C ASN A 88 -6.71 -5.44 28.69
N LYS A 89 -6.35 -6.64 29.18
CA LYS A 89 -5.40 -6.80 30.29
C LYS A 89 -3.93 -6.79 29.87
N LYS A 90 -3.58 -7.41 28.74
CA LYS A 90 -2.17 -7.66 28.35
C LYS A 90 -1.74 -6.97 27.05
N TYR A 91 -2.67 -6.68 26.16
CA TYR A 91 -2.41 -6.18 24.79
C TYR A 91 -3.32 -4.99 24.48
N SER A 92 -3.48 -4.07 25.42
CA SER A 92 -4.52 -3.02 25.39
C SER A 92 -4.43 -2.11 24.17
N ILE A 93 -3.25 -1.96 23.56
CA ILE A 93 -3.08 -1.23 22.31
C ILE A 93 -3.89 -1.83 21.16
N LEU A 94 -4.07 -3.16 21.12
CA LEU A 94 -4.88 -3.84 20.09
C LEU A 94 -6.37 -3.59 20.30
N ALA A 95 -6.85 -3.69 21.54
CA ALA A 95 -8.23 -3.40 21.89
C ALA A 95 -8.58 -1.91 21.60
N ASN A 96 -7.70 -1.00 21.99
CA ASN A 96 -7.83 0.43 21.70
C ASN A 96 -7.80 0.71 20.19
N ALA A 97 -6.93 0.06 19.44
CA ALA A 97 -6.90 0.19 17.99
C ALA A 97 -8.21 -0.31 17.35
N ALA A 98 -8.74 -1.45 17.81
CA ALA A 98 -10.02 -1.97 17.36
C ALA A 98 -11.16 -0.98 17.62
N HIS A 99 -11.22 -0.37 18.81
CA HIS A 99 -12.21 0.65 19.17
C HIS A 99 -12.22 1.87 18.22
N GLN A 100 -11.05 2.29 17.73
CA GLN A 100 -10.91 3.45 16.83
C GLN A 100 -11.35 3.16 15.39
N ILE A 101 -11.62 1.90 15.03
CA ILE A 101 -11.96 1.53 13.67
C ILE A 101 -13.45 1.80 13.41
N ALA A 102 -13.72 2.69 12.46
CA ALA A 102 -15.05 2.90 11.88
C ALA A 102 -16.16 3.11 12.93
N SER A 103 -17.39 2.71 12.61
CA SER A 103 -18.53 2.75 13.54
C SER A 103 -18.75 1.39 14.20
N PRO A 104 -19.48 1.31 15.34
CA PRO A 104 -19.80 0.04 15.99
C PRO A 104 -20.48 -0.97 15.06
N GLN A 105 -21.40 -0.53 14.18
CA GLN A 105 -22.08 -1.41 13.22
C GLN A 105 -21.09 -2.04 12.23
N ILE A 106 -20.07 -1.29 11.81
CA ILE A 106 -19.03 -1.84 10.95
C ILE A 106 -18.16 -2.82 11.74
N ARG A 107 -17.82 -2.53 13.00
CA ARG A 107 -17.00 -3.44 13.84
C ARG A 107 -17.69 -4.76 14.18
N ASN A 108 -19.01 -4.76 14.29
CA ASN A 108 -19.82 -5.95 14.52
C ASN A 108 -19.76 -6.97 13.36
N GLU A 109 -19.42 -6.51 12.15
CA GLU A 109 -19.31 -7.36 10.96
C GLU A 109 -17.88 -7.48 10.44
N ALA A 110 -17.05 -6.44 10.59
CA ALA A 110 -15.67 -6.43 10.13
C ALA A 110 -14.85 -7.46 10.92
N THR A 111 -14.05 -8.23 10.19
CA THR A 111 -13.13 -9.21 10.78
C THR A 111 -11.70 -8.70 10.75
N VAL A 112 -10.82 -9.27 11.57
CA VAL A 112 -9.38 -8.95 11.58
C VAL A 112 -8.75 -9.14 10.20
N GLY A 113 -9.00 -10.28 9.56
CA GLY A 113 -8.47 -10.55 8.22
C GLY A 113 -8.99 -9.56 7.17
N GLY A 114 -10.28 -9.20 7.25
CA GLY A 114 -10.86 -8.19 6.37
C GLY A 114 -10.28 -6.79 6.61
N ASN A 115 -9.99 -6.43 7.86
CA ASN A 115 -9.40 -5.14 8.21
C ASN A 115 -7.95 -5.00 7.70
N ILE A 116 -7.15 -6.06 7.83
CA ILE A 116 -5.77 -6.10 7.32
C ILE A 116 -5.74 -6.01 5.79
N CYS A 117 -6.67 -6.71 5.13
CA CYS A 117 -6.72 -6.80 3.66
C CYS A 117 -7.57 -5.71 2.99
N GLN A 118 -8.01 -4.68 3.72
CA GLN A 118 -8.84 -3.62 3.15
C GLN A 118 -8.09 -2.81 2.08
N GLU A 119 -8.81 -2.28 1.11
CA GLU A 119 -8.21 -1.54 0.00
C GLU A 119 -7.91 -0.06 0.34
N PRO A 120 -6.99 0.62 -0.38
CA PRO A 120 -6.70 2.03 -0.16
C PRO A 120 -7.93 2.94 -0.26
N ARG A 121 -8.00 3.99 0.58
CA ARG A 121 -9.11 4.97 0.61
C ARG A 121 -8.87 6.23 -0.25
N CYS A 122 -7.97 6.15 -1.22
CA CYS A 122 -7.69 7.24 -2.16
C CYS A 122 -8.92 7.56 -3.03
N TRP A 123 -9.30 8.84 -3.16
CA TRP A 123 -10.45 9.26 -3.97
C TRP A 123 -10.29 8.94 -5.46
N TYR A 124 -9.08 8.92 -6.01
CA TYR A 124 -8.85 8.49 -7.40
C TYR A 124 -8.95 6.97 -7.54
N TYR A 125 -8.45 6.24 -6.54
CA TYR A 125 -8.49 4.77 -6.54
C TYR A 125 -9.92 4.25 -6.43
N ARG A 126 -10.70 4.81 -5.50
CA ARG A 126 -12.09 4.41 -5.22
C ARG A 126 -13.14 5.14 -6.05
N TYR A 127 -12.75 5.96 -7.03
CA TYR A 127 -13.73 6.66 -7.84
C TYR A 127 -14.60 5.65 -8.61
N PRO A 128 -15.94 5.82 -8.65
CA PRO A 128 -16.83 4.87 -9.28
C PRO A 128 -16.50 4.57 -10.75
N ASN A 129 -16.88 3.36 -11.18
CA ASN A 129 -16.74 2.83 -12.54
C ASN A 129 -15.30 2.85 -13.07
N ASN A 130 -14.32 2.72 -12.17
CA ASN A 130 -12.90 2.79 -12.50
C ASN A 130 -12.52 4.00 -13.38
N THR A 131 -13.17 5.16 -13.16
CA THR A 131 -13.04 6.34 -14.04
C THR A 131 -11.58 6.82 -14.17
N PHE A 132 -10.79 6.69 -13.10
CA PHE A 132 -9.36 6.95 -13.14
C PHE A 132 -8.58 5.65 -13.31
N HIS A 133 -7.79 5.58 -14.40
CA HIS A 133 -6.79 4.54 -14.67
C HIS A 133 -5.62 4.65 -13.69
N CYS A 134 -5.86 4.28 -12.43
CA CYS A 134 -4.89 4.37 -11.34
C CYS A 134 -3.78 3.33 -11.49
N LEU A 135 -2.52 3.74 -11.29
CA LEU A 135 -1.36 2.83 -11.27
C LEU A 135 -1.56 1.60 -10.38
N ARG A 136 -2.20 1.76 -9.21
CA ARG A 136 -2.46 0.64 -8.29
C ARG A 136 -3.49 -0.38 -8.81
N LYS A 137 -4.22 -0.03 -9.87
CA LYS A 137 -5.21 -0.87 -10.56
C LYS A 137 -4.73 -1.27 -11.96
N GLY A 138 -3.42 -1.20 -12.22
CA GLY A 138 -2.83 -1.52 -13.53
C GLY A 138 -2.84 -0.37 -14.54
N GLY A 139 -3.21 0.85 -14.12
CA GLY A 139 -3.09 2.04 -14.96
C GLY A 139 -1.65 2.54 -15.13
N ASP A 140 -1.48 3.64 -15.85
CA ASP A 140 -0.17 4.23 -16.18
C ASP A 140 0.28 5.30 -15.18
N ARG A 141 -0.66 5.92 -14.44
CA ARG A 141 -0.37 7.10 -13.62
C ARG A 141 -1.03 7.11 -12.25
N CYS A 142 -0.45 7.89 -11.34
CA CYS A 142 -1.01 8.18 -10.02
C CYS A 142 -1.52 9.63 -10.00
N ASN A 143 -2.84 9.78 -10.12
CA ASN A 143 -3.49 11.10 -10.12
C ASN A 143 -3.32 11.86 -8.79
N ALA A 144 -3.00 11.18 -7.70
CA ALA A 144 -2.67 11.83 -6.42
C ALA A 144 -1.30 12.51 -6.41
N LEU A 145 -0.43 12.26 -7.39
CA LEU A 145 0.88 12.93 -7.39
C LEU A 145 0.73 14.40 -7.80
N THR A 146 -0.06 14.67 -8.83
CA THR A 146 -0.26 16.01 -9.41
C THR A 146 -1.61 16.63 -9.05
N GLY A 147 -2.49 15.86 -8.40
CA GLY A 147 -3.82 16.30 -7.99
C GLY A 147 -3.94 16.58 -6.50
N GLU A 148 -5.17 16.57 -6.00
CA GLU A 148 -5.46 16.66 -4.57
C GLU A 148 -4.85 15.42 -3.90
N ASN A 149 -4.10 15.65 -2.83
CA ASN A 149 -3.30 14.63 -2.17
C ASN A 149 -3.21 14.76 -0.64
N ARG A 150 -4.04 15.61 -0.02
CA ARG A 150 -4.03 15.92 1.42
C ARG A 150 -3.93 14.72 2.36
N TYR A 151 -4.57 13.60 2.03
CA TYR A 151 -4.58 12.38 2.86
C TYR A 151 -3.68 11.24 2.33
N HIS A 152 -2.77 11.54 1.41
CA HIS A 152 -1.84 10.54 0.86
C HIS A 152 -0.56 10.48 1.68
N SER A 153 0.14 9.35 1.56
CA SER A 153 1.41 9.14 2.24
C SER A 153 2.47 10.12 1.75
N ILE A 154 3.19 10.74 2.69
CA ILE A 154 4.41 11.51 2.42
C ILE A 154 5.66 10.63 2.29
N PHE A 155 5.55 9.33 2.60
CA PHE A 155 6.62 8.35 2.52
C PHE A 155 6.32 7.25 1.48
N GLY A 156 7.37 6.70 0.86
CA GLY A 156 7.24 5.53 -0.02
C GLY A 156 6.40 5.78 -1.27
N SER A 157 6.45 6.99 -1.84
CA SER A 157 5.70 7.30 -3.06
C SER A 157 6.25 6.53 -4.26
N VAL A 158 5.34 6.15 -5.15
CA VAL A 158 5.69 5.60 -6.46
C VAL A 158 6.38 6.69 -7.28
N ARG A 159 7.60 6.42 -7.75
CA ARG A 159 8.28 7.32 -8.69
C ARG A 159 7.64 7.14 -10.06
N MET A 160 6.81 8.11 -10.47
CA MET A 160 6.20 8.13 -11.80
C MET A 160 7.24 8.41 -12.88
N GLU A 161 8.21 9.26 -12.58
CA GLU A 161 9.33 9.59 -13.46
C GLU A 161 10.64 9.61 -12.69
N LYS A 162 11.74 9.36 -13.41
CA LYS A 162 13.06 9.62 -12.89
C LYS A 162 13.26 11.14 -12.92
N THR A 163 13.22 11.78 -11.76
CA THR A 163 13.49 13.22 -11.67
C THR A 163 14.92 13.51 -12.13
N ALA A 164 15.19 14.69 -12.67
CA ALA A 164 16.56 15.12 -12.99
C ALA A 164 17.48 14.98 -11.76
N CYS A 165 16.97 15.24 -10.56
CA CYS A 165 17.65 15.03 -9.28
C CYS A 165 18.00 13.56 -8.97
N SER A 166 17.41 12.59 -9.65
CA SER A 166 17.75 11.16 -9.53
C SER A 166 18.57 10.62 -10.71
N MET A 167 18.65 11.37 -11.81
CA MET A 167 19.33 10.98 -13.05
C MET A 167 20.64 11.72 -13.31
N ALA A 168 20.71 12.99 -12.89
CA ALA A 168 21.78 13.93 -13.17
C ALA A 168 22.26 14.64 -11.89
N CYS A 169 22.05 14.03 -10.72
CA CYS A 169 22.41 14.64 -9.44
C CYS A 169 23.94 14.85 -9.34
N PRO A 170 24.41 16.09 -9.13
CA PRO A 170 25.83 16.35 -8.89
C PRO A 170 26.35 15.68 -7.61
N ALA A 171 25.48 15.21 -6.72
CA ALA A 171 25.87 14.47 -5.52
C ALA A 171 26.60 13.14 -5.85
N GLY A 172 26.58 12.68 -7.10
CA GLY A 172 27.40 11.58 -7.62
C GLY A 172 28.79 11.96 -8.14
N THR A 173 29.18 13.24 -8.09
CA THR A 173 30.52 13.70 -8.51
C THR A 173 31.58 13.07 -7.61
N ASN A 174 32.65 12.52 -8.19
CA ASN A 174 33.73 11.87 -7.46
C ASN A 174 34.66 12.90 -6.79
N ILE A 175 34.13 13.64 -5.82
CA ILE A 175 34.85 14.65 -5.04
C ILE A 175 36.15 14.10 -4.44
N PRO A 176 36.22 12.85 -3.94
CA PRO A 176 37.49 12.28 -3.48
C PRO A 176 38.60 12.26 -4.55
N VAL A 177 38.28 11.91 -5.80
CA VAL A 177 39.26 11.91 -6.90
C VAL A 177 39.61 13.33 -7.32
N TYR A 178 38.64 14.24 -7.41
CA TYR A 178 38.90 15.66 -7.65
C TYR A 178 39.90 16.26 -6.64
N LEU A 179 39.66 16.01 -5.34
CA LEU A 179 40.54 16.50 -4.26
C LEU A 179 41.91 15.81 -4.27
N LYS A 180 42.00 14.57 -4.75
CA LYS A 180 43.27 13.87 -4.95
C LYS A 180 44.10 14.55 -6.04
N GLU A 181 43.53 14.76 -7.22
CA GLU A 181 44.24 15.37 -8.35
C GLU A 181 44.65 16.81 -8.06
N LEU A 182 43.84 17.57 -7.31
CA LEU A 182 44.22 18.90 -6.81
C LEU A 182 45.44 18.86 -5.88
N ARG A 183 45.55 17.86 -5.00
CA ARG A 183 46.72 17.72 -4.11
C ARG A 183 47.99 17.31 -4.86
N GLU A 184 47.82 16.67 -6.01
CA GLU A 184 48.89 16.27 -6.92
C GLU A 184 49.23 17.38 -7.95
N ASP A 185 48.61 18.56 -7.83
CA ASP A 185 48.75 19.73 -8.72
C ASP A 185 48.32 19.46 -10.19
N ASN A 186 47.52 18.41 -10.40
CA ASN A 186 46.99 17.99 -11.70
C ASN A 186 45.70 18.73 -12.03
N LEU A 187 45.79 20.05 -12.25
CA LEU A 187 44.64 20.93 -12.45
C LEU A 187 43.71 20.52 -13.61
N TYR A 188 44.26 19.98 -14.70
CA TYR A 188 43.46 19.53 -15.85
C TYR A 188 42.61 18.30 -15.52
N SER A 189 43.20 17.29 -14.88
CA SER A 189 42.47 16.08 -14.49
C SER A 189 41.43 16.37 -13.40
N ALA A 190 41.75 17.26 -12.46
CA ALA A 190 40.78 17.77 -11.50
C ALA A 190 39.60 18.47 -12.20
N ALA A 191 39.87 19.31 -13.22
CA ALA A 191 38.81 19.97 -13.98
C ALA A 191 37.94 18.98 -14.76
N GLU A 192 38.51 17.94 -15.38
CA GLU A 192 37.75 16.89 -16.08
C GLU A 192 36.73 16.21 -15.15
N VAL A 193 37.12 15.83 -13.93
CA VAL A 193 36.21 15.18 -12.96
C VAL A 193 34.97 16.03 -12.65
N LEU A 194 35.12 17.36 -12.63
CA LEU A 194 34.00 18.29 -12.44
C LEU A 194 33.19 18.49 -13.71
N LEU A 195 33.88 18.66 -14.85
CA LEU A 195 33.28 18.97 -16.15
C LEU A 195 32.54 17.77 -16.77
N GLU A 196 32.93 16.54 -16.45
CA GLU A 196 32.21 15.31 -16.82
C GLU A 196 30.78 15.30 -16.27
N ALA A 197 30.57 15.86 -15.07
CA ALA A 197 29.28 15.85 -14.40
C ALA A 197 28.51 17.19 -14.51
N ASN A 198 29.19 18.33 -14.61
CA ASN A 198 28.55 19.65 -14.65
C ASN A 198 29.36 20.70 -15.43
N PRO A 199 28.79 21.38 -16.45
CA PRO A 199 29.47 22.46 -17.14
C PRO A 199 29.39 23.80 -16.37
N ILE A 200 30.01 23.92 -15.18
CA ILE A 200 30.40 25.17 -14.46
C ILE A 200 29.39 25.93 -13.51
N PRO A 201 28.04 25.90 -13.61
CA PRO A 201 27.18 26.64 -12.66
C PRO A 201 27.24 26.19 -11.19
N ALA A 202 27.77 25.01 -10.87
CA ALA A 202 27.69 24.45 -9.52
C ALA A 202 28.75 24.99 -8.53
N VAL A 203 29.83 25.60 -9.02
CA VAL A 203 30.96 26.05 -8.17
C VAL A 203 30.62 27.31 -7.38
N THR A 204 29.60 28.08 -7.80
CA THR A 204 29.26 29.39 -7.21
C THR A 204 28.04 29.40 -6.28
N GLY A 205 27.45 28.23 -5.98
CA GLY A 205 26.47 28.08 -4.90
C GLY A 205 25.00 27.94 -5.31
N ARG A 206 24.37 26.90 -4.76
CA ARG A 206 22.92 26.65 -4.56
C ARG A 206 21.94 26.83 -5.72
N VAL A 207 22.36 26.87 -6.98
CA VAL A 207 21.42 26.80 -8.11
C VAL A 207 21.58 25.44 -8.79
N CYS A 208 20.55 24.60 -8.69
CA CYS A 208 20.41 23.44 -9.55
C CYS A 208 20.42 23.92 -11.01
N PRO A 209 21.33 23.44 -11.88
CA PRO A 209 21.40 23.89 -13.27
C PRO A 209 20.20 23.39 -14.12
N HIS A 210 19.42 22.44 -13.59
CA HIS A 210 18.17 22.01 -14.18
C HIS A 210 17.00 22.85 -13.66
N PHE A 211 16.28 23.49 -14.58
CA PHE A 211 15.00 24.14 -14.30
C PHE A 211 13.95 23.04 -14.05
N CYS A 212 13.64 22.78 -12.79
CA CYS A 212 12.58 21.86 -12.38
C CYS A 212 11.16 22.43 -12.52
N GLU A 213 11.00 23.58 -13.20
CA GLU A 213 9.74 24.30 -13.42
C GLU A 213 9.35 24.44 -14.91
N GLN A 214 9.85 23.58 -15.81
CA GLN A 214 9.40 23.52 -17.22
C GLN A 214 8.51 22.32 -17.48
#